data_AF-A0A3C1A882-F1
#
_entry.id   AF-A0A3C1A882-F1
#
_cell.length_a   1.000
_cell.length_b   1.000
_cell.length_c   1.000
_cell.angle_alpha   90.00
_cell.angle_beta   90.00
_cell.angle_gamma   90.00
#
_symmetry.space_group_name_H-M   'P 1'
#
loop_
_entity.id
_entity.type
_entity.pdbx_description
1 polymer ?
#
loop_
_entity_poly.entity_id
_entity_poly.type
_entity_poly.pdbx_seq_one_letter_code
_entity_poly.pdbx_strand_id
1 'polypeptide(L)' 'MIEKQFHFKLSFSERLQLMVHKSMCKACTKYEKQSIVLEHGIHQHLEQELTLHDVSKLKEDILIKLKSE' A
#
# COMPACT_ATOMS: atom_id res chain seq x y z
N MET A 1 -11.70 -6.17 10.11
CA MET A 1 -10.99 -5.40 11.16
C MET A 1 -9.49 -5.32 10.89
N ILE A 2 -8.84 -6.43 10.48
CA ILE A 2 -7.43 -6.44 10.04
C ILE A 2 -7.23 -5.53 8.81
N GLU A 3 -8.04 -5.65 7.76
CA GLU A 3 -7.94 -4.79 6.56
C GLU A 3 -8.11 -3.30 6.88
N LYS A 4 -9.01 -2.98 7.81
CA LYS A 4 -9.21 -1.59 8.26
C LYS A 4 -7.94 -1.00 8.86
N GLN A 5 -7.06 -1.80 9.47
CA GLN A 5 -5.79 -1.32 10.05
C GLN A 5 -4.78 -0.87 8.99
N PHE A 6 -4.87 -1.39 7.76
CA PHE A 6 -3.93 -1.09 6.69
C PHE A 6 -4.32 0.18 5.93
N HIS A 7 -5.63 0.40 5.70
CA HIS A 7 -6.11 1.54 4.92
C HIS A 7 -6.69 2.67 5.77
N PHE A 8 -6.97 2.44 7.06
CA PHE A 8 -7.61 3.42 7.93
C PHE A 8 -7.05 3.39 9.36
N LYS A 9 -7.26 4.49 10.10
CA LYS A 9 -6.89 4.55 11.51
C LYS A 9 -7.92 3.83 12.36
N LEU A 10 -7.49 2.87 13.16
CA LEU A 10 -8.33 2.26 14.20
C LEU A 10 -8.46 3.21 15.40
N SER A 11 -9.64 3.26 15.99
CA SER A 11 -9.81 3.84 17.32
C SER A 11 -9.11 2.98 18.39
N PHE A 12 -8.87 3.55 19.57
CA PHE A 12 -8.16 2.85 20.65
C PHE A 12 -8.85 1.54 21.07
N SER A 13 -10.18 1.55 21.15
CA SER A 13 -10.98 0.36 21.49
C SER A 13 -10.87 -0.73 20.43
N GLU A 14 -10.99 -0.37 19.15
CA GLU A 14 -10.83 -1.31 18.03
C GLU A 14 -9.43 -1.92 18.00
N ARG A 15 -8.39 -1.12 18.29
CA ARG A 15 -7.01 -1.60 18.37
C ARG A 15 -6.83 -2.64 19.47
N LEU A 16 -7.40 -2.39 20.66
CA LEU A 16 -7.35 -3.32 21.78
C LEU A 16 -8.13 -4.61 21.47
N GLN A 17 -9.35 -4.48 20.94
CA GLN A 17 -10.18 -5.62 20.55
C GLN A 17 -9.46 -6.49 19.51
N LEU A 18 -8.84 -5.88 18.51
CA LEU A 18 -8.09 -6.58 17.48
C LEU A 18 -6.86 -7.29 18.05
N MET A 19 -6.14 -6.65 18.99
CA MET A 19 -4.99 -7.25 19.67
C MET A 19 -5.40 -8.52 20.43
N VAL A 20 -6.46 -8.43 21.23
CA VAL A 20 -6.98 -9.58 22.01
C VAL A 20 -7.46 -10.69 21.07
N HIS A 21 -8.20 -10.37 20.02
CA HIS A 21 -8.67 -11.38 19.08
C HIS A 21 -7.50 -12.12 18.40
N LYS A 22 -6.48 -11.39 17.94
CA LYS A 22 -5.31 -11.97 17.29
C LYS A 22 -4.44 -12.81 18.22
N SER A 23 -4.38 -12.52 19.53
CA SER A 23 -3.62 -13.34 20.47
C SER A 23 -4.29 -14.70 20.70
N MET A 24 -5.61 -14.79 20.51
CA MET A 24 -6.39 -16.01 20.70
C MET A 24 -6.62 -16.80 19.40
N CYS A 25 -6.60 -16.13 18.24
CA CYS A 25 -6.93 -16.73 16.95
C CYS A 25 -5.71 -16.82 16.01
N LYS A 26 -5.13 -18.02 15.90
CA LYS A 26 -3.98 -18.30 15.03
C LYS A 26 -4.25 -18.02 13.54
N ALA A 27 -5.48 -18.25 13.08
CA ALA A 27 -5.87 -18.00 11.69
C ALA A 27 -5.78 -16.50 11.37
N CYS A 28 -6.29 -15.65 12.26
CA CYS A 28 -6.20 -14.20 12.12
C CYS A 28 -4.76 -13.68 12.23
N THR A 29 -3.94 -14.26 13.12
CA THR A 29 -2.50 -13.93 13.17
C THR A 29 -1.79 -14.30 11.86
N LYS A 30 -2.10 -15.46 11.28
CA LYS A 30 -1.51 -15.91 10.02
C LYS A 30 -1.95 -15.00 8.86
N TYR A 31 -3.24 -14.70 8.78
CA TYR A 31 -3.78 -13.79 7.78
C TYR A 31 -3.11 -12.41 7.86
N GLU A 32 -2.99 -11.82 9.05
CA GLU A 32 -2.29 -10.55 9.23
C GLU A 32 -0.86 -10.58 8.69
N LYS A 33 -0.09 -11.62 9.02
CA LYS A 33 1.28 -11.75 8.50
C LYS A 33 1.31 -11.81 6.98
N GLN A 34 0.38 -12.54 6.36
CA GLN A 34 0.27 -12.60 4.90
C GLN A 34 -0.10 -11.25 4.30
N SER A 35 -1.06 -10.53 4.91
CA SER A 35 -1.44 -9.19 4.49
C SER A 35 -0.28 -8.20 4.58
N ILE A 36 0.52 -8.24 5.66
CA ILE A 36 1.71 -7.36 5.80
C ILE A 36 2.68 -7.59 4.64
N VAL A 37 2.98 -8.85 4.31
CA VAL A 37 3.90 -9.18 3.21
C VAL A 37 3.34 -8.71 1.86
N LEU A 38 2.04 -8.94 1.63
CA LEU A 38 1.37 -8.52 0.41
C LEU A 38 1.39 -7.00 0.22
N GLU A 39 0.96 -6.24 1.24
CA GLU A 39 0.95 -4.78 1.20
C GLU A 39 2.35 -4.21 0.99
N HIS A 40 3.36 -4.77 1.68
CA HIS A 40 4.73 -4.34 1.50
C HIS A 40 5.24 -4.60 0.08
N GLY A 41 4.95 -5.77 -0.48
CA GLY A 41 5.33 -6.11 -1.86
C GLY A 41 4.67 -5.20 -2.90
N ILE A 42 3.38 -4.89 -2.72
CA ILE A 42 2.65 -3.95 -3.60
C ILE A 42 3.24 -2.55 -3.48
N HIS A 43 3.48 -2.06 -2.26
CA HIS A 43 4.04 -0.72 -2.04
C HIS A 43 5.43 -0.58 -2.65
N GLN A 44 6.29 -1.59 -2.50
CA GLN A 44 7.62 -1.61 -3.11
C GLN A 44 7.56 -1.59 -4.64
N HIS A 45 6.66 -2.35 -5.25
CA HIS A 45 6.48 -2.35 -6.71
C HIS A 45 5.96 -0.98 -7.20
N LEU A 46 4.99 -0.41 -6.49
CA LEU A 46 4.41 0.87 -6.86
C LEU A 46 5.45 2.01 -6.75
N GLU A 47 6.27 2.04 -5.70
CA GLU A 47 7.35 3.01 -5.55
C GLU A 47 8.45 2.86 -6.61
N GLN A 48 8.71 1.63 -7.08
CA GLN A 48 9.64 1.39 -8.20
C GLN A 48 9.07 1.87 -9.53
N GLU A 49 7.77 1.74 -9.77
CA GLU A 49 7.11 2.21 -10.99
C GLU A 49 7.00 3.75 -11.04
N LEU A 50 6.75 4.39 -9.88
CA LEU A 50 6.60 5.84 -9.73
C LEU A 50 7.92 6.62 -9.66
N THR A 51 9.04 6.01 -10.01
CA THR A 51 10.31 6.75 -10.09
C THR A 51 10.11 7.97 -11.01
N LEU A 52 10.46 9.15 -10.50
CA LEU A 52 10.37 10.48 -11.14
C LEU A 52 10.94 10.55 -12.57
N HIS A 53 11.64 9.50 -13.01
CA HIS A 53 12.16 9.33 -14.35
C HIS A 53 11.05 9.38 -15.41
N ASP A 54 9.84 8.91 -15.09
CA ASP A 54 8.73 8.85 -16.05
C ASP A 54 8.09 10.23 -16.31
N VAL A 55 7.92 11.07 -15.27
CA VAL A 55 7.27 12.38 -15.41
C VAL A 55 8.11 13.37 -16.22
N SER A 56 9.43 13.38 -16.03
CA SER A 56 10.31 14.27 -16.81
C SER A 56 10.36 13.85 -18.28
N LYS A 57 10.43 12.55 -18.54
CA LYS A 57 10.42 12.00 -19.90
C LYS A 57 9.07 12.25 -20.60
N LEU A 58 7.97 12.04 -19.90
CA LEU A 58 6.62 12.31 -20.39
C LEU A 58 6.42 13.78 -20.75
N LYS A 59 6.92 14.71 -19.92
CA LYS A 59 6.89 16.16 -20.24
C LYS A 59 7.65 16.47 -21.53
N GLU A 60 8.80 15.82 -21.73
CA GLU A 60 9.61 16.01 -22.93
C GLU A 60 8.92 15.45 -24.18
N ASP A 61 8.34 14.25 -24.09
CA ASP A 61 7.56 13.64 -25.16
C ASP A 61 6.34 14.50 -25.56
N ILE A 62 5.62 15.07 -24.60
CA ILE A 62 4.50 15.99 -24.85
C ILE A 62 4.99 17.25 -25.59
N LEU A 63 6.09 17.85 -25.14
CA LEU A 63 6.66 19.05 -25.77
C LEU A 63 7.15 18.78 -27.19
N ILE A 64 7.72 17.61 -27.45
CA ILE A 64 8.15 17.19 -28.79
C ILE A 64 6.92 17.06 -29.70
N LYS A 65 5.86 16.40 -29.22
CA LYS A 65 4.62 16.20 -30.00
C LYS A 65 3.97 17.52 -30.40
N LEU A 66 3.89 18.48 -29.47
CA LEU A 66 3.31 19.80 -29.69
C LEU A 66 4.11 20.69 -30.66
N LYS A 67 5.42 20.45 -30.83
CA LYS A 67 6.26 21.18 -31.79
C LYS A 67 6.27 20.58 -33.19
N SER A 68 5.76 19.35 -33.34
CA SER A 68 5.71 18.62 -34.62
C SER A 68 4.40 18.79 -35.39
N GLU A 69 3.45 19.57 -34.86
CA GLU A 69 2.26 20.08 -35.55
C GLU A 69 2.44 21.57 -35.90
#